data_AF-A0A370I003-F1
#
_entry.id   AF-A0A370I003-F1
#
_cell.length_a   1.000
_cell.length_b   1.000
_cell.length_c   1.000
_cell.angle_alpha   90.00
_cell.angle_beta   90.00
_cell.angle_gamma   90.00
#
_symmetry.space_group_name_H-M   'P 1'
#
loop_
_entity.id
_entity.type
_entity.pdbx_description
1 polymer ?
#
loop_
_entity_poly.entity_id
_entity_poly.type
_entity_poly.pdbx_seq_one_letter_code
_entity_poly.pdbx_strand_id
1 'polypeptide(L)' 'MVPDGDEPHLTKAIDLTMLGMMTGKERTEREYRDLLTGSGFTLDRIVYTPTPYSILEATLG' A
#
# COMPACT_ATOMS: atom_id res chain seq x y z
N MET A 1 -2.68 -1.62 1.77
CA MET A 1 -1.48 -2.10 1.05
C MET A 1 -1.78 -3.45 0.45
N VAL A 2 -1.44 -3.66 -0.83
CA VAL A 2 -1.65 -4.95 -1.52
C VAL A 2 -0.51 -5.91 -1.11
N PRO A 3 -0.81 -7.07 -0.51
CA PRO A 3 0.23 -8.06 -0.22
C PRO A 3 0.66 -8.78 -1.50
N ASP A 4 1.90 -9.27 -1.49
CA ASP A 4 2.43 -10.12 -2.56
C ASP A 4 1.69 -11.47 -2.64
N GLY A 5 1.96 -12.22 -3.72
CA GLY A 5 1.37 -13.54 -3.94
C GLY A 5 -0.10 -13.49 -4.37
N ASP A 6 -0.77 -14.65 -4.34
CA ASP A 6 -2.13 -14.85 -4.87
C ASP A 6 -3.16 -15.20 -3.78
N GLU A 7 -2.72 -15.24 -2.52
CA GLU A 7 -3.58 -15.56 -1.40
C GLU A 7 -4.73 -14.55 -1.26
N PRO A 8 -5.94 -15.00 -0.87
CA PRO A 8 -7.07 -14.10 -0.65
C PRO A 8 -6.75 -13.02 0.39
N HIS A 9 -6.97 -11.77 0.01
CA HIS A 9 -6.82 -10.63 0.91
C HIS A 9 -7.83 -9.55 0.55
N LEU A 10 -8.47 -8.93 1.55
CA LEU A 10 -9.54 -7.95 1.31
C LEU A 10 -9.07 -6.74 0.49
N THR A 11 -7.82 -6.31 0.64
CA THR A 11 -7.26 -5.22 -0.18
C THR A 11 -7.20 -5.57 -1.68
N LYS A 12 -7.07 -6.84 -2.07
CA LYS A 12 -7.13 -7.24 -3.49
C LYS A 12 -8.54 -7.04 -4.07
N ALA A 13 -9.58 -7.32 -3.27
CA ALA A 13 -10.96 -7.04 -3.67
C ALA A 13 -11.25 -5.52 -3.74
N ILE A 14 -10.66 -4.74 -2.84
CA ILE A 14 -10.72 -3.27 -2.90
C ILE A 14 -10.01 -2.78 -4.17
N ASP A 15 -8.83 -3.30 -4.51
CA ASP A 15 -8.10 -2.93 -5.73
C ASP A 15 -8.91 -3.22 -7.01
N LEU A 16 -9.63 -4.35 -7.06
CA LEU A 16 -10.57 -4.63 -8.16
C LEU A 16 -11.75 -3.64 -8.20
N THR A 17 -12.23 -3.19 -7.04
CA THR A 17 -13.28 -2.15 -6.96
C THR A 17 -12.73 -0.81 -7.47
N MET A 18 -11.50 -0.46 -7.09
CA MET A 18 -10.79 0.72 -7.59
C MET A 18 -10.65 0.68 -9.11
N LEU A 19 -10.26 -0.47 -9.67
CA LEU A 19 -10.16 -0.68 -11.13
C LEU A 19 -11.51 -0.57 -11.85
N GLY A 20 -12.56 -1.17 -11.29
CA GLY A 20 -13.86 -1.27 -11.94
C GLY A 20 -14.77 -0.04 -11.80
N MET A 21 -14.58 0.75 -10.73
CA MET A 21 -15.46 1.87 -10.38
C MET A 21 -14.75 3.21 -10.30
N MET A 22 -13.42 3.22 -10.18
CA MET A 22 -12.61 4.43 -10.07
C MET A 22 -11.47 4.39 -11.09
N THR A 23 -10.60 5.41 -11.11
CA THR A 23 -9.42 5.47 -11.98
C THR A 23 -8.11 5.18 -11.23
N GLY A 24 -8.23 4.61 -10.03
CA GLY A 24 -7.11 4.39 -9.11
C GLY A 24 -6.71 2.92 -8.98
N LYS A 25 -5.65 2.72 -8.20
CA LYS A 25 -5.20 1.40 -7.75
C LYS A 25 -4.66 1.50 -6.32
N GLU A 26 -4.76 0.42 -5.59
CA GLU A 26 -4.01 0.21 -4.37
C GLU A 26 -2.53 -0.04 -4.70
N ARG A 27 -1.64 0.20 -3.74
CA ARG A 27 -0.19 0.01 -3.92
C ARG A 27 0.34 -1.12 -3.04
N THR A 28 1.32 -1.83 -3.57
CA THR A 28 2.17 -2.78 -2.86
C THR A 28 3.13 -2.04 -1.91
N GLU A 29 3.78 -2.77 -0.98
CA GLU A 29 4.84 -2.20 -0.14
C GLU A 29 5.93 -1.54 -1.00
N ARG A 30 6.40 -2.28 -2.01
CA ARG A 30 7.49 -1.82 -2.88
C ARG A 30 7.14 -0.51 -3.57
N GLU A 31 5.95 -0.38 -4.13
CA GLU A 31 5.50 0.86 -4.78
C GLU A 31 5.42 2.04 -3.80
N TYR A 32 5.02 1.80 -2.54
CA TYR A 32 5.05 2.84 -1.52
C TYR A 32 6.48 3.23 -1.13
N ARG A 33 7.39 2.26 -1.00
CA ARG A 33 8.80 2.52 -0.73
C ARG A 33 9.42 3.37 -1.84
N ASP A 34 9.21 2.98 -3.08
CA ASP A 34 9.70 3.71 -4.26
C ASP A 34 9.14 5.14 -4.31
N LEU A 35 7.84 5.31 -4.03
CA LEU A 35 7.18 6.62 -3.99
C LEU A 35 7.75 7.53 -2.89
N LEU A 36 7.91 7.00 -1.68
CA LEU A 36 8.42 7.75 -0.53
C LEU A 36 9.88 8.15 -0.76
N THR A 37 10.73 7.22 -1.18
CA THR A 37 12.14 7.49 -1.50
C THR A 37 12.27 8.50 -2.63
N GLY A 38 11.47 8.38 -3.70
CA GLY A 38 11.42 9.36 -4.78
C GLY A 38 10.99 10.77 -4.35
N SER A 39 10.36 10.88 -3.18
CA SER A 39 9.89 12.14 -2.58
C SER A 39 10.78 12.65 -1.44
N GLY A 40 11.94 12.02 -1.20
CA GLY A 40 12.87 12.41 -0.13
C GLY A 40 12.52 11.87 1.27
N PHE A 41 11.59 10.92 1.37
CA PHE A 41 11.25 10.26 2.63
C PHE A 41 11.88 8.87 2.73
N THR A 42 12.25 8.48 3.95
CA THR A 42 12.62 7.11 4.27
C THR A 42 11.43 6.41 4.95
N LEU A 43 11.01 5.26 4.41
CA LEU A 43 9.99 4.43 5.04
C LEU A 43 10.60 3.70 6.24
N ASP A 44 10.23 4.11 7.45
CA ASP A 44 10.78 3.61 8.71
C ASP A 44 10.08 2.33 9.17
N ARG A 45 8.74 2.30 9.04
CA ARG A 45 7.93 1.18 9.53
C ARG A 45 6.59 1.08 8.81
N ILE A 46 6.10 -0.16 8.71
CA ILE A 46 4.72 -0.47 8.34
C ILE A 46 4.04 -1.09 9.57
N VAL A 47 2.91 -0.52 9.98
CA VAL A 47 2.06 -1.06 11.05
C VAL A 47 0.82 -1.68 10.42
N TYR A 48 0.73 -3.01 10.49
CA TYR A 48 -0.48 -3.73 10.11
C TYR A 48 -1.56 -3.57 11.17
N THR A 49 -2.81 -3.40 10.73
CA THR A 49 -3.97 -3.28 11.61
C THR A 49 -4.86 -4.52 11.49
N PRO A 50 -5.81 -4.75 12.41
CA PRO A 50 -6.85 -5.76 12.22
C PRO A 50 -7.84 -5.47 11.07
N THR A 51 -7.66 -4.36 10.35
CA THR A 51 -8.46 -3.94 9.19
C THR A 51 -7.66 -4.11 7.89
N PRO A 52 -8.27 -3.92 6.71
CA PRO A 52 -7.55 -3.96 5.43
C PRO A 52 -6.51 -2.84 5.24
N TYR A 53 -6.48 -1.85 6.14
CA TYR A 53 -5.59 -0.71 6.07
C TYR A 53 -4.30 -0.95 6.84
N SER A 54 -3.23 -0.31 6.35
CA SER A 54 -1.90 -0.33 6.96
C SER A 54 -1.45 1.11 7.16
N ILE A 55 -0.71 1.37 8.24
CA ILE A 55 -0.13 2.68 8.52
C ILE A 55 1.34 2.64 8.11
N LEU A 56 1.78 3.63 7.32
CA LEU A 56 3.17 3.79 6.91
C LEU A 56 3.75 4.96 7.71
N GLU A 57 4.77 4.66 8.51
CA GLU A 57 5.54 5.66 9.24
C GLU A 57 6.80 5.99 8.44
N ALA A 58 6.98 7.27 8.11
CA ALA A 58 8.12 7.73 7.30
C ALA A 58 8.60 9.09 7.80
N THR A 59 9.90 9.31 7.72
CA THR A 59 10.58 10.56 8.08
C THR A 59 11.25 11.17 6.86
N LEU A 60 11.37 12.50 6.85
CA LEU A 60 12.14 13.20 5.81
C LEU A 60 13.62 12.80 5.97
N GLY A 61 14.24 12.35 4.88
CA GLY A 61 15.64 11.92 4.84
C GLY A 61 16.65 13.04 4.98
#